data_AF-A0A9Y2L230-F1
#
_entry.id   AF-A0A9Y2L230-F1
#
_cell.length_a   1.000
_cell.length_b   1.000
_cell.length_c   1.000
_cell.angle_alpha   90.00
_cell.angle_beta   90.00
_cell.angle_gamma   90.00
#
_symmetry.space_group_name_H-M   'P 1'
#
loop_
_entity.id
_entity.type
_entity.pdbx_description
1 polymer ?
#
loop_
_entity_poly.entity_id
_entity_poly.type
_entity_poly.pdbx_seq_one_letter_code
_entity_poly.pdbx_strand_id
1 'polypeptide(L)'
;MADPKKAWTRILQEAEIENLRIHDLRRTLGSYQAATGANGYIIGKSLGHRSQQSTAIYARLNLDPVRESVNKATELMFSKAT
;
A
#
# COMPACT_ATOMS: atom_id res chain seq x y z
N MET A 1 -6.64 -26.53 -4.25
CA MET A 1 -7.21 -25.16 -4.30
C MET A 1 -7.69 -24.90 -5.72
N ALA A 2 -8.92 -24.42 -5.91
CA ALA A 2 -9.46 -24.12 -7.24
C ALA A 2 -8.85 -22.83 -7.83
N ASP A 3 -8.67 -22.76 -9.16
CA ASP A 3 -8.19 -21.54 -9.84
C ASP A 3 -9.25 -20.42 -9.72
N PRO A 4 -8.92 -19.25 -9.14
CA PRO A 4 -9.88 -18.18 -8.93
C PRO A 4 -10.30 -17.44 -10.22
N LYS A 5 -9.64 -17.66 -11.37
CA LYS A 5 -9.89 -16.89 -12.60
C LYS A 5 -11.35 -16.91 -13.07
N LYS A 6 -12.01 -18.07 -13.01
CA LYS A 6 -13.42 -18.18 -13.43
C LYS A 6 -14.35 -17.37 -12.51
N ALA A 7 -14.15 -17.51 -11.20
CA ALA A 7 -14.92 -16.76 -10.21
C ALA A 7 -14.67 -15.24 -10.34
N TRP A 8 -13.42 -14.84 -10.56
CA TRP A 8 -13.04 -13.45 -10.77
C TRP A 8 -13.69 -12.86 -12.03
N THR A 9 -13.66 -13.59 -13.15
CA THR A 9 -14.29 -13.15 -14.41
C THR A 9 -15.79 -12.91 -14.22
N ARG A 10 -16.49 -13.80 -13.51
CA ARG A 10 -17.91 -13.65 -13.19
C ARG A 10 -18.18 -12.40 -12.34
N ILE A 11 -17.34 -12.12 -11.34
CA ILE A 11 -17.47 -10.93 -10.48
C ILE A 11 -17.27 -9.65 -11.31
N LEU A 12 -16.27 -9.62 -12.19
CA LEU A 12 -16.02 -8.46 -13.06
C LEU A 12 -17.17 -8.21 -14.03
N GLN A 13 -17.76 -9.26 -14.59
CA GLN A 13 -18.92 -9.16 -15.49
C GLN A 13 -20.14 -8.57 -14.77
N GLU A 14 -20.45 -9.08 -13.58
CA GLU A 14 -21.57 -8.57 -12.76
C GLU A 14 -21.34 -7.11 -12.32
N ALA A 15 -20.10 -6.74 -12.03
CA ALA A 15 -19.74 -5.39 -11.63
C ALA A 15 -19.52 -4.41 -12.80
N GLU A 16 -19.61 -4.88 -14.04
CA GLU A 16 -19.32 -4.10 -15.26
C GLU A 16 -17.91 -3.47 -15.26
N ILE A 17 -16.92 -4.17 -14.71
CA ILE A 17 -15.52 -3.69 -14.62
C ILE A 17 -14.64 -4.41 -15.64
N GLU A 18 -13.98 -3.62 -16.49
CA GLU A 18 -12.99 -4.13 -17.42
C GLU A 18 -11.55 -3.98 -16.89
N ASN A 19 -10.64 -4.82 -17.42
CA ASN A 19 -9.19 -4.67 -17.27
C ASN A 19 -8.64 -4.68 -15.83
N LEU A 20 -9.38 -5.21 -14.85
CA LEU A 20 -8.94 -5.35 -13.46
C LEU A 20 -8.46 -6.77 -13.15
N ARG A 21 -7.23 -6.92 -12.68
CA ARG A 21 -6.69 -8.22 -12.21
C ARG A 21 -6.81 -8.32 -10.69
N ILE A 22 -6.93 -9.53 -10.15
CA ILE A 22 -6.89 -9.77 -8.69
C ILE A 22 -5.63 -9.16 -8.06
N HIS A 23 -4.50 -9.21 -8.78
CA HIS A 23 -3.25 -8.61 -8.32
C HIS A 23 -3.33 -7.09 -8.14
N ASP A 24 -4.19 -6.40 -8.88
CA ASP A 24 -4.35 -4.95 -8.77
C ASP A 24 -5.04 -4.56 -7.45
N LEU A 25 -5.89 -5.42 -6.88
CA LEU A 25 -6.42 -5.23 -5.53
C LEU A 25 -5.30 -5.23 -4.48
N ARG A 26 -4.35 -6.17 -4.63
CA ARG A 26 -3.18 -6.25 -3.76
C ARG A 26 -2.28 -5.02 -3.91
N ARG A 27 -2.13 -4.51 -5.14
CA ARG A 27 -1.40 -3.26 -5.39
C ARG A 27 -2.10 -2.05 -4.78
N THR A 28 -3.43 -2.00 -4.89
CA THR A 28 -4.27 -0.96 -4.28
C THR A 28 -4.06 -0.93 -2.76
N LEU A 29 -4.08 -2.08 -2.10
CA LEU A 29 -3.76 -2.18 -0.66
C LEU A 29 -2.39 -1.56 -0.32
N GLY A 30 -1.34 -1.90 -1.09
CA GLY A 30 0.00 -1.34 -0.90
C GLY A 30 0.04 0.19 -1.07
N SER A 31 -0.68 0.71 -2.06
CA SER A 31 -0.82 2.16 -2.29
C SER A 31 -1.52 2.86 -1.14
N TYR A 32 -2.59 2.29 -0.59
CA TYR A 32 -3.28 2.86 0.59
C TYR A 32 -2.38 2.85 1.83
N GLN A 33 -1.64 1.78 2.08
CA GLN A 33 -0.67 1.74 3.19
C GLN A 33 0.39 2.83 3.06
N ALA A 34 0.92 3.03 1.86
CA ALA A 34 1.87 4.12 1.59
C ALA A 34 1.23 5.50 1.79
N ALA A 35 0.00 5.69 1.34
CA ALA A 35 -0.75 6.94 1.52
C ALA A 35 -0.99 7.26 3.01
N THR A 36 -1.14 6.24 3.87
CA THR A 36 -1.25 6.40 5.32
C THR A 36 0.10 6.51 6.04
N GLY A 37 1.21 6.64 5.31
CA GLY A 37 2.55 6.80 5.88
C GLY A 37 3.21 5.50 6.38
N ALA A 38 2.70 4.32 6.02
CA ALA A 38 3.40 3.08 6.33
C ALA A 38 4.73 3.01 5.57
N ASN A 39 5.80 2.59 6.24
CA ASN A 39 7.10 2.46 5.59
C ASN A 39 7.16 1.22 4.68
N GLY A 40 8.10 1.24 3.72
CA GLY A 40 8.27 0.16 2.74
C GLY A 40 8.55 -1.22 3.35
N TYR A 41 9.16 -1.30 4.53
CA TYR A 41 9.39 -2.60 5.19
C TYR A 41 8.07 -3.23 5.66
N ILE A 42 7.20 -2.44 6.30
CA ILE A 42 5.87 -2.87 6.74
C ILE A 42 5.01 -3.25 5.55
N ILE A 43 5.00 -2.43 4.50
CA ILE A 43 4.25 -2.72 3.27
C ILE A 43 4.74 -4.03 2.64
N GLY A 44 6.05 -4.21 2.52
CA GLY A 44 6.65 -5.41 1.93
C GLY A 44 6.29 -6.67 2.71
N LYS A 45 6.31 -6.61 4.06
CA LYS A 45 5.90 -7.73 4.92
C LYS A 45 4.40 -8.00 4.85
N SER A 46 3.55 -6.96 4.89
CA SER A 46 2.09 -7.08 4.78
C SER A 46 1.67 -7.73 3.48
N LEU A 47 2.31 -7.36 2.38
CA LEU A 47 2.06 -7.97 1.09
C LEU A 47 2.74 -9.35 1.00
N GLY A 48 3.86 -9.60 1.66
CA GLY A 48 4.64 -10.84 1.50
C GLY A 48 5.54 -10.78 0.27
N HIS A 49 6.14 -9.62 0.02
CA HIS A 49 7.19 -9.46 -0.97
C HIS A 49 8.50 -10.12 -0.50
N ARG A 50 9.18 -10.77 -1.46
CA ARG A 50 10.48 -11.43 -1.20
C ARG A 50 11.63 -10.43 -1.18
N SER A 51 11.52 -9.33 -1.91
CA SER A 51 12.55 -8.29 -2.00
C SER A 51 11.94 -6.92 -1.75
N GLN A 52 12.74 -6.01 -1.21
CA GLN A 52 12.33 -4.60 -1.04
C GLN A 52 12.15 -3.90 -2.39
N GLN A 53 12.85 -4.35 -3.43
CA GLN A 53 12.69 -3.83 -4.79
C GLN A 53 11.25 -3.94 -5.30
N SER A 54 10.56 -5.05 -5.01
CA SER A 54 9.14 -5.21 -5.36
C SER A 54 8.22 -4.23 -4.62
N THR A 55 8.63 -3.74 -3.46
CA THR A 55 7.86 -2.80 -2.65
C THR A 55 8.15 -1.34 -2.99
N ALA A 56 9.32 -1.04 -3.56
CA ALA A 56 9.74 0.31 -3.91
C ALA A 56 8.74 1.04 -4.83
N ILE A 57 7.92 0.30 -5.58
CA ILE A 57 6.85 0.86 -6.40
C ILE A 57 5.81 1.67 -5.61
N TYR A 58 5.63 1.39 -4.30
CA TYR A 58 4.72 2.14 -3.42
C TYR A 58 5.40 3.33 -2.74
N ALA A 59 6.71 3.52 -2.90
CA ALA A 59 7.44 4.63 -2.30
C ALA A 59 7.18 5.98 -3.00
N ARG A 60 6.30 6.02 -4.01
CA ARG A 60 5.80 7.28 -4.60
C ARG A 60 4.88 7.96 -3.60
N LEU A 61 5.51 8.70 -2.69
CA LEU A 61 4.85 9.48 -1.65
C LEU A 61 4.13 10.67 -2.30
N ASN A 62 2.86 10.85 -1.93
CA ASN A 62 2.26 12.18 -1.94
C ASN A 62 3.08 13.08 -0.99
N LEU A 63 3.09 14.39 -1.16
CA LEU A 63 3.89 15.29 -0.30
C LEU A 63 3.40 15.30 1.16
N ASP A 64 2.18 14.87 1.41
CA ASP A 64 1.52 14.98 2.72
C ASP A 64 2.12 14.08 3.82
N PRO A 65 2.40 12.77 3.59
CA PRO A 65 3.03 11.93 4.62
C PRO A 65 4.45 12.36 4.98
N VAL A 66 5.19 13.00 4.07
CA VAL A 66 6.52 13.55 4.36
C VAL A 66 6.40 14.70 5.36
N ARG A 67 5.47 15.64 5.11
CA ARG A 67 5.22 16.77 6.01
C ARG A 67 4.73 16.29 7.37
N GLU A 68 3.79 15.35 7.40
CA GLU A 68 3.29 14.78 8.66
C GLU A 68 4.40 14.09 9.46
N SER A 69 5.27 13.32 8.79
CA SER A 69 6.41 12.67 9.43
C SER A 69 7.37 13.66 10.07
N VAL A 70 7.65 14.79 9.39
CA VAL A 70 8.52 15.84 9.94
C VAL A 70 7.85 16.49 11.17
N ASN A 71 6.60 16.93 11.02
CA ASN A 71 5.87 17.59 12.10
C ASN A 71 5.80 16.72 13.37
N LYS A 72 5.45 15.43 13.20
CA LYS A 72 5.34 14.49 14.33
C LYS A 72 6.68 14.21 14.98
N ALA A 73 7.76 14.08 14.20
CA ALA A 73 9.10 13.91 14.74
C ALA A 73 9.53 15.14 15.55
N THR A 74 9.31 16.34 15.01
CA THR A 74 9.63 17.60 15.66
C THR A 74 8.85 17.80 16.96
N GLU A 75 7.54 17.52 16.95
CA GLU A 75 6.70 17.59 18.16
C GLU A 75 7.22 16.65 19.26
N LEU A 76 7.53 15.40 18.91
CA LEU A 76 8.06 14.41 19.87
C LEU A 76 9.45 14.80 20.40
N MET A 77 10.29 15.45 19.59
CA MET A 77 11.59 15.95 20.03
C MET A 77 11.43 17.05 21.08
N PHE A 78 10.51 17.99 20.88
CA PHE A 78 10.25 19.07 21.83
C PHE A 78 9.49 18.60 23.07
N SER A 79 8.55 17.67 22.94
CA SER A 79 7.76 17.16 24.08
C SER A 79 8.58 16.33 25.07
N LYS A 80 9.71 15.77 24.63
CA LYS A 80 10.62 14.97 25.48
C LYS A 80 11.78 15.79 26.07
N ALA A 81 11.89 17.06 25.73
CA ALA A 81 12.91 17.97 26.24
C ALA A 81 12.47 18.74 27.51
N THR A 82 11.24 18.48 27.99
CA THR A 82 10.69 19.00 29.26
C THR A 82 10.41 17.82 30.19
#